data_AF-A0A924CH71-F1
#
_entry.id   AF-A0A924CH71-F1
#
_cell.length_a   1.000
_cell.length_b   1.000
_cell.length_c   1.000
_cell.angle_alpha   90.00
_cell.angle_beta   90.00
_cell.angle_gamma   90.00
#
_symmetry.space_group_name_H-M   'P 1'
#
loop_
_entity.id
_entity.type
_entity.pdbx_description
1 polymer ?
#
loop_
_entity_poly.entity_id
_entity_poly.type
_entity_poly.pdbx_seq_one_letter_code
_entity_poly.pdbx_strand_id
1 'polypeptide(L)'
;MSIINVSITSSLKGGINTMNIQVKKEGFTIIEVVLVLAIAGLIFLMVFIALPALQRNQRDTARKSDVSNIAAAVTAYSSNNRGAFPDTAALAEYVKDVSDNTTKVLVNVAGDDSLAAGTGTATGTTTEATVQDGLIVVTQRTKCGASGTTQALSTGSNREFTVVTRIETGNGVAFCQNS
;
A
#
# COMPACT_ATOMS: atom_id res chain seq x y z
N MET A 1 57.68 23.65 -30.47
CA MET A 1 58.92 22.90 -30.78
C MET A 1 58.80 21.57 -30.05
N SER A 2 58.67 20.40 -30.64
CA SER A 2 59.16 19.93 -31.93
C SER A 2 58.26 18.81 -32.44
N ILE A 3 57.94 18.85 -33.72
CA ILE A 3 57.22 17.81 -34.46
C ILE A 3 58.29 16.83 -34.95
N ILE A 4 58.23 15.57 -34.53
CA ILE A 4 59.07 14.52 -35.11
C ILE A 4 58.29 13.89 -36.27
N ASN A 5 58.66 14.28 -37.48
CA ASN A 5 58.24 13.63 -38.73
C ASN A 5 59.05 12.34 -38.88
N VAL A 6 58.38 11.19 -38.85
CA VAL A 6 58.98 9.92 -39.28
C VAL A 6 58.42 9.59 -40.66
N SER A 7 59.16 9.94 -41.71
CA SER A 7 58.87 9.48 -43.07
C SER A 7 59.42 8.06 -43.24
N ILE A 8 58.53 7.07 -43.26
CA ILE A 8 58.84 5.72 -43.72
C ILE A 8 58.35 5.61 -45.16
N THR A 9 59.25 5.78 -46.13
CA THR A 9 58.99 5.45 -47.53
C THR A 9 59.26 3.96 -47.75
N SER A 10 58.25 3.11 -47.57
CA SER A 10 58.31 1.72 -48.03
C SER A 10 57.67 1.61 -49.41
N SER A 11 58.52 1.64 -50.44
CA SER A 11 58.18 1.29 -51.81
C SER A 11 57.90 -0.22 -51.91
N LEU A 12 56.63 -0.60 -51.95
CA LEU A 12 56.21 -1.95 -52.37
C LEU A 12 55.39 -1.81 -53.67
N LYS A 13 56.08 -1.98 -54.80
CA LYS A 13 55.49 -2.31 -56.09
C LYS A 13 54.97 -3.75 -56.02
N GLY A 14 53.75 -3.90 -55.55
CA GLY A 14 52.97 -5.13 -55.62
C GLY A 14 51.54 -4.73 -55.83
N GLY A 15 50.97 -5.08 -56.99
CA GLY A 15 49.56 -4.84 -57.30
C GLY A 15 48.67 -5.64 -56.36
N ILE A 16 48.43 -5.10 -55.17
CA ILE A 16 47.32 -5.50 -54.32
C ILE A 16 46.13 -4.77 -54.93
N ASN A 17 45.27 -5.52 -55.64
CA ASN A 17 43.95 -5.01 -55.96
C ASN A 17 43.25 -4.74 -54.63
N THR A 18 43.26 -3.47 -54.21
CA THR A 18 42.59 -2.97 -53.02
C THR A 18 41.11 -3.23 -53.23
N MET A 19 40.61 -4.38 -52.77
CA MET A 19 39.17 -4.60 -52.68
C MET A 19 38.64 -3.54 -51.73
N ASN A 20 38.06 -2.50 -52.31
CA ASN A 20 37.33 -1.47 -51.60
C ASN A 20 36.07 -2.14 -51.03
N ILE A 21 36.20 -2.74 -49.85
CA ILE A 21 35.07 -3.22 -49.07
C ILE A 21 34.33 -1.96 -48.62
N GLN A 22 33.39 -1.52 -49.45
CA GLN A 22 32.39 -0.52 -49.08
C GLN A 22 31.53 -1.15 -47.99
N VAL A 23 31.94 -0.99 -46.73
CA VAL A 23 31.12 -1.35 -45.57
C VAL A 23 29.88 -0.47 -45.66
N LYS A 24 28.78 -1.01 -46.21
CA LYS A 24 27.47 -0.37 -46.17
C LYS A 24 27.16 -0.11 -44.71
N LYS A 25 27.19 1.15 -44.31
CA LYS A 25 26.62 1.58 -43.04
C LYS A 25 25.12 1.47 -43.20
N GLU A 26 24.57 0.33 -42.82
CA GLU A 26 23.13 0.16 -42.60
C GLU A 26 22.72 1.22 -41.56
N GLY A 27 22.11 2.30 -42.03
CA GLY A 27 21.71 3.43 -41.20
C GLY A 27 20.40 3.09 -40.49
N PHE A 28 20.43 3.10 -39.16
CA PHE A 28 19.22 3.05 -38.33
C PHE A 28 18.33 4.22 -38.73
N THR A 29 17.18 3.94 -39.34
CA THR A 29 16.36 5.01 -39.92
C THR A 29 15.66 5.82 -38.83
N ILE A 30 15.54 7.13 -39.01
CA ILE A 30 14.82 8.00 -38.06
C ILE A 30 13.36 7.55 -37.92
N ILE A 31 12.74 7.10 -39.01
CA ILE A 31 11.36 6.58 -38.99
C ILE A 31 11.21 5.33 -38.11
N GLU A 32 12.20 4.44 -38.10
CA GLU A 32 12.24 3.26 -37.25
C GLU A 32 12.31 3.65 -35.77
N VAL A 33 13.16 4.62 -35.42
CA VAL A 33 13.22 5.15 -34.04
C VAL A 33 11.89 5.81 -33.64
N VAL A 34 11.28 6.60 -34.51
CA VAL A 34 10.04 7.34 -34.21
C VAL A 34 8.87 6.39 -33.96
N LEU A 35 8.74 5.32 -34.75
CA LEU A 35 7.70 4.31 -34.52
C LEU A 35 7.87 3.58 -33.19
N VAL A 36 9.11 3.26 -32.81
CA VAL A 36 9.40 2.63 -31.51
C VAL A 36 9.05 3.57 -30.36
N LEU A 37 9.45 4.84 -30.44
CA LEU A 37 9.13 5.83 -29.41
C LEU A 37 7.63 6.12 -29.32
N ALA A 38 6.90 6.05 -30.44
CA ALA A 38 5.45 6.22 -30.44
C ALA A 38 4.73 5.10 -29.68
N ILE A 39 5.09 3.83 -29.91
CA ILE A 39 4.50 2.68 -29.20
C ILE A 39 4.96 2.69 -27.73
N ALA A 40 6.23 2.97 -27.46
CA ALA A 40 6.76 3.07 -26.11
C ALA A 40 6.05 4.17 -25.30
N GLY A 41 5.80 5.34 -25.89
CA GLY A 41 5.06 6.43 -25.26
C GLY A 41 3.63 6.05 -24.89
N LEU A 42 2.94 5.30 -25.76
CA LEU A 42 1.58 4.82 -25.49
C LEU A 42 1.53 3.80 -24.34
N ILE A 43 2.51 2.87 -24.28
CA ILE A 43 2.63 1.91 -23.18
C ILE A 43 2.93 2.63 -21.87
N PHE A 44 3.87 3.59 -21.86
CA PHE A 44 4.20 4.35 -20.66
C PHE A 44 3.00 5.09 -20.07
N LEU A 45 2.12 5.66 -20.92
CA LEU A 45 0.90 6.32 -20.46
C LEU A 45 0.00 5.35 -19.67
N MET A 46 -0.24 4.15 -20.19
CA MET A 46 -1.06 3.13 -19.51
C MET A 46 -0.43 2.68 -18.19
N VAL A 47 0.89 2.48 -18.17
CA VAL A 47 1.64 2.05 -16.96
C VAL A 47 1.55 3.10 -15.85
N PHE A 48 1.69 4.39 -16.16
CA PHE A 48 1.63 5.44 -15.14
C PHE A 48 0.25 5.59 -14.50
N ILE A 49 -0.83 5.25 -15.20
CA ILE A 49 -2.18 5.24 -14.63
C ILE A 49 -2.40 3.99 -13.75
N ALA A 50 -1.90 2.83 -14.20
CA ALA A 50 -2.16 1.55 -13.54
C ALA A 50 -1.34 1.32 -12.26
N LEU A 51 -0.05 1.68 -12.23
CA LEU A 51 0.84 1.46 -11.08
C LEU A 51 0.35 2.10 -9.76
N PRO A 52 -0.06 3.38 -9.70
CA PRO A 52 -0.53 3.99 -8.45
C PRO A 52 -1.85 3.37 -7.97
N ALA A 53 -2.71 2.90 -8.88
CA ALA A 53 -3.93 2.20 -8.50
C ALA A 53 -3.62 0.84 -7.85
N LEU A 54 -2.66 0.09 -8.40
CA LEU A 54 -2.25 -1.21 -7.85
C LEU A 54 -1.62 -1.09 -6.46
N GLN A 55 -0.81 -0.06 -6.21
CA GLN A 55 -0.22 0.17 -4.89
C GLN A 55 -1.28 0.44 -3.81
N ARG A 56 -2.33 1.21 -4.13
CA ARG A 56 -3.47 1.45 -3.23
C ARG A 56 -4.20 0.16 -2.89
N ASN A 57 -4.50 -0.67 -3.89
CA ASN A 57 -5.17 -1.95 -3.69
C ASN A 57 -4.38 -2.93 -2.80
N GLN A 58 -3.04 -2.92 -2.90
CA GLN A 58 -2.19 -3.73 -2.03
C GLN A 58 -2.23 -3.24 -0.58
N ARG A 59 -2.15 -1.92 -0.35
CA ARG A 59 -2.29 -1.33 1.00
C ARG A 59 -3.65 -1.62 1.62
N ASP A 60 -4.72 -1.50 0.84
CA ASP A 60 -6.08 -1.82 1.32
C ASP A 60 -6.23 -3.30 1.68
N THR A 61 -5.64 -4.19 0.89
CA THR A 61 -5.60 -5.62 1.22
C THR A 61 -4.82 -5.88 2.52
N ALA A 62 -3.67 -5.23 2.69
CA ALA A 62 -2.87 -5.33 3.92
C ALA A 62 -3.65 -4.81 5.14
N ARG A 63 -4.29 -3.64 5.05
CA ARG A 63 -5.11 -3.08 6.14
C ARG A 63 -6.30 -3.97 6.50
N LYS A 64 -6.97 -4.58 5.53
CA LYS A 64 -8.05 -5.55 5.79
C LYS A 64 -7.52 -6.80 6.49
N SER A 65 -6.34 -7.28 6.08
CA SER A 65 -5.67 -8.40 6.76
C SER A 65 -5.31 -8.06 8.20
N ASP A 66 -4.78 -6.86 8.45
CA ASP A 66 -4.46 -6.37 9.80
C ASP A 66 -5.71 -6.35 10.70
N VAL A 67 -6.84 -5.89 10.17
CA VAL A 67 -8.13 -5.91 10.87
C VAL A 67 -8.55 -7.34 11.27
N SER A 68 -8.41 -8.30 10.35
CA SER A 68 -8.70 -9.71 10.65
C SER A 68 -7.73 -10.31 11.67
N ASN A 69 -6.44 -9.96 11.61
CA ASN A 69 -5.43 -10.38 12.58
C ASN A 69 -5.74 -9.83 13.98
N ILE A 70 -6.15 -8.57 14.07
CA ILE A 70 -6.55 -7.95 15.33
C ILE A 70 -7.82 -8.58 15.88
N ALA A 71 -8.82 -8.86 15.04
CA ALA A 71 -10.03 -9.56 15.48
C ALA A 71 -9.71 -10.95 16.05
N ALA A 72 -8.78 -11.68 15.42
CA ALA A 72 -8.29 -12.96 15.93
C ALA A 72 -7.53 -12.79 17.25
N ALA A 73 -6.71 -11.74 17.40
CA ALA A 73 -5.98 -11.43 18.63
C ALA A 73 -6.93 -11.11 19.80
N VAL A 74 -7.98 -10.30 19.56
CA VAL A 74 -9.02 -10.01 20.56
C VAL A 74 -9.74 -11.29 20.99
N THR A 75 -10.07 -12.16 20.03
CA THR A 75 -10.72 -13.46 20.31
C THR A 75 -9.80 -14.37 21.13
N ALA A 76 -8.52 -14.43 20.78
CA ALA A 76 -7.51 -15.21 21.51
C ALA A 76 -7.32 -14.67 22.94
N TYR A 77 -7.27 -13.35 23.12
CA TYR A 77 -7.23 -12.75 24.44
C TYR A 77 -8.45 -13.14 25.26
N SER A 78 -9.65 -12.95 24.70
CA SER A 78 -10.90 -13.22 25.39
C SER A 78 -11.04 -14.69 25.81
N SER A 79 -10.62 -15.63 24.95
CA SER A 79 -10.57 -17.05 25.26
C SER A 79 -9.63 -17.38 26.43
N ASN A 80 -8.50 -16.69 26.53
CA ASN A 80 -7.51 -16.92 27.59
C ASN A 80 -7.85 -16.19 28.90
N ASN A 81 -8.67 -15.14 28.84
CA ASN A 81 -8.98 -14.25 29.96
C ASN A 81 -10.46 -14.35 30.40
N ARG A 82 -11.04 -15.56 30.39
CA ARG A 82 -12.42 -15.85 30.89
C ARG A 82 -13.51 -14.98 30.24
N GLY A 83 -13.35 -14.62 28.97
CA GLY A 83 -14.30 -13.77 28.25
C GLY A 83 -14.12 -12.28 28.49
N ALA A 84 -13.06 -11.85 29.19
CA ALA A 84 -12.73 -10.43 29.34
C ALA A 84 -12.34 -9.82 27.99
N PHE A 85 -12.64 -8.53 27.82
CA PHE A 85 -12.23 -7.76 26.65
C PHE A 85 -10.87 -7.11 26.93
N PRO A 86 -9.92 -7.15 25.98
CA PRO A 86 -8.62 -6.53 26.18
C PRO A 86 -8.75 -5.00 26.22
N ASP A 87 -7.85 -4.34 26.93
CA ASP A 87 -7.54 -2.92 26.71
C ASP A 87 -6.43 -2.79 25.65
N THR A 88 -5.98 -1.57 25.38
CA THR A 88 -4.93 -1.30 24.38
C THR A 88 -3.61 -1.99 24.71
N ALA A 89 -3.21 -2.02 25.99
CA ALA A 89 -1.95 -2.62 26.43
C ALA A 89 -2.00 -4.15 26.35
N ALA A 90 -3.09 -4.75 26.82
CA ALA A 90 -3.29 -6.19 26.79
C ALA A 90 -3.42 -6.72 25.36
N LEU A 91 -4.06 -5.97 24.46
CA LEU A 91 -4.16 -6.37 23.05
C LEU A 91 -2.79 -6.33 22.36
N ALA A 92 -1.92 -5.38 22.70
CA ALA A 92 -0.60 -5.26 22.10
C ALA A 92 0.29 -6.50 22.31
N GLU A 93 0.10 -7.26 23.39
CA GLU A 93 0.80 -8.52 23.64
C GLU A 93 0.34 -9.66 22.69
N TYR A 94 -0.91 -9.60 22.23
CA TYR A 94 -1.51 -10.63 21.38
C TYR A 94 -1.35 -10.35 19.89
N VAL A 95 -1.10 -9.09 19.53
CA VAL A 95 -0.87 -8.66 18.15
C VAL A 95 0.61 -8.86 17.81
N LYS A 96 0.90 -9.92 17.05
CA LYS A 96 2.28 -10.34 16.79
C LYS A 96 2.96 -9.53 15.70
N ASP A 97 2.21 -9.05 14.70
CA ASP A 97 2.68 -8.15 13.66
C ASP A 97 1.48 -7.41 13.03
N VAL A 98 1.59 -6.10 12.83
CA VAL A 98 0.66 -5.30 12.02
C VAL A 98 1.47 -4.69 10.88
N SER A 99 0.89 -4.57 9.69
CA SER A 99 1.60 -3.97 8.56
C SER A 99 1.99 -2.50 8.84
N ASP A 100 3.06 -2.02 8.19
CA ASP A 100 3.52 -0.62 8.26
C ASP A 100 2.45 0.41 7.81
N ASN A 101 1.35 -0.07 7.21
CA ASN A 101 0.22 0.75 6.83
C ASN A 101 -0.71 1.08 8.02
N THR A 102 -0.40 0.58 9.22
CA THR A 102 -1.08 0.83 10.49
C THR A 102 -0.10 1.46 11.49
N THR A 103 -0.44 2.64 11.98
CA THR A 103 0.36 3.42 12.93
C THR A 103 -0.11 3.25 14.37
N LYS A 104 -1.41 3.05 14.60
CA LYS A 104 -1.98 2.94 15.96
C LYS A 104 -3.13 1.94 16.01
N VAL A 105 -3.18 1.16 17.09
CA VAL A 105 -4.33 0.33 17.46
C VAL A 105 -4.91 0.89 18.77
N LEU A 106 -6.18 1.25 18.74
CA LEU A 106 -6.93 1.74 19.91
C LEU A 106 -8.07 0.79 20.22
N VAL A 107 -8.31 0.58 21.51
CA VAL A 107 -9.34 -0.32 22.01
C VAL A 107 -10.29 0.47 22.89
N ASN A 108 -11.55 0.50 22.49
CA ASN A 108 -12.62 1.21 23.15
C ASN A 108 -13.52 0.21 23.86
N VAL A 109 -13.42 0.23 25.18
CA VAL A 109 -14.26 -0.55 26.08
C VAL A 109 -15.53 0.29 26.32
N ALA A 110 -16.71 -0.24 25.97
CA ALA A 110 -17.98 0.44 26.23
C ALA A 110 -18.05 0.97 27.68
N GLY A 111 -18.13 2.29 27.84
CA GLY A 111 -18.10 2.98 29.13
C GLY A 111 -16.80 3.74 29.45
N ASP A 112 -15.77 3.65 28.60
CA ASP A 112 -14.56 4.46 28.69
C ASP A 112 -14.68 5.72 27.79
N ASP A 113 -14.85 6.89 28.41
CA ASP A 113 -14.90 8.20 27.74
C ASP A 113 -13.49 8.78 27.51
N SER A 114 -12.44 8.01 27.79
CA SER A 114 -11.04 8.44 27.71
C SER A 114 -10.47 8.33 26.29
N LEU A 115 -11.17 8.88 25.30
CA LEU A 115 -10.59 9.15 23.98
C LEU A 115 -10.34 10.64 23.82
N ALA A 116 -9.08 11.01 23.98
CA ALA A 116 -8.59 12.33 23.63
C ALA A 116 -8.95 12.65 22.16
N ALA A 117 -9.45 13.86 21.96
CA ALA A 117 -9.96 14.42 20.72
C ALA A 117 -9.21 13.94 19.46
N GLY A 118 -9.92 13.22 18.58
CA GLY A 118 -9.43 12.72 17.30
C GLY A 118 -9.76 11.24 17.03
N THR A 119 -10.33 10.54 18.01
CA THR A 119 -10.54 9.09 18.00
C THR A 119 -11.93 8.80 18.52
N GLY A 120 -12.70 7.96 17.79
CA GLY A 120 -14.15 7.85 17.94
C GLY A 120 -14.60 7.53 19.36
N THR A 121 -15.50 8.35 19.90
CA THR A 121 -16.29 8.06 21.09
C THR A 121 -17.24 6.90 20.75
N ALA A 122 -17.34 5.88 21.59
CA ALA A 122 -18.37 4.85 21.48
C ALA A 122 -19.11 4.72 22.82
N THR A 123 -19.91 5.75 23.13
CA THR A 123 -20.87 5.68 24.24
C THR A 123 -22.15 5.05 23.70
N GLY A 124 -22.41 3.82 24.13
CA GLY A 124 -23.45 2.96 23.59
C GLY A 124 -24.82 3.62 23.54
N THR A 125 -25.23 4.07 22.35
CA THR A 125 -26.60 3.94 21.81
C THR A 125 -26.66 4.20 20.30
N THR A 126 -25.69 4.89 19.71
CA THR A 126 -25.36 4.95 18.27
C THR A 126 -24.15 5.85 18.20
N THR A 127 -23.00 5.31 17.82
CA THR A 127 -21.79 6.13 17.84
C THR A 127 -20.94 5.84 16.63
N GLU A 128 -20.50 6.91 16.01
CA GLU A 128 -19.67 6.84 14.82
C GLU A 128 -18.21 6.70 15.25
N ALA A 129 -17.51 5.68 14.77
CA ALA A 129 -16.07 5.65 14.87
C ALA A 129 -15.50 6.55 13.76
N THR A 130 -14.79 7.61 14.14
CA THR A 130 -14.01 8.41 13.20
C THR A 130 -12.81 7.59 12.75
N VAL A 131 -12.63 7.49 11.43
CA VAL A 131 -11.63 6.60 10.86
C VAL A 131 -10.48 7.41 10.27
N GLN A 132 -9.35 7.40 10.97
CA GLN A 132 -8.12 8.09 10.55
C GLN A 132 -7.19 7.19 9.75
N ASP A 133 -6.16 7.78 9.12
CA ASP A 133 -5.14 7.01 8.42
C ASP A 133 -4.21 6.26 9.37
N GLY A 134 -3.98 4.99 9.05
CA GLY A 134 -3.19 4.09 9.87
C GLY A 134 -3.77 3.83 11.27
N LEU A 135 -5.04 4.16 11.52
CA LEU A 135 -5.69 3.87 12.80
C LEU A 135 -6.60 2.65 12.68
N ILE A 136 -6.50 1.75 13.66
CA ILE A 136 -7.45 0.67 13.87
C ILE A 136 -8.15 0.91 15.21
N VAL A 137 -9.47 0.98 15.17
CA VAL A 137 -10.32 1.14 16.35
C VAL A 137 -11.07 -0.16 16.61
N VAL A 138 -10.85 -0.75 17.76
CA VAL A 138 -11.58 -1.89 18.26
C VAL A 138 -12.64 -1.38 19.23
N THR A 139 -13.89 -1.84 19.13
CA THR A 139 -14.95 -1.44 20.05
C THR A 139 -15.76 -2.65 20.47
N GLN A 140 -15.96 -2.85 21.77
CA GLN A 140 -16.80 -3.94 22.27
C GLN A 140 -18.29 -3.56 22.25
N ARG A 141 -19.15 -4.57 22.25
CA ARG A 141 -20.61 -4.45 22.34
C ARG A 141 -21.20 -3.65 21.20
N THR A 142 -20.61 -3.76 20.03
CA THR A 142 -21.02 -3.03 18.82
C THR A 142 -21.13 -3.96 17.62
N LYS A 143 -21.84 -3.50 16.60
CA LYS A 143 -21.90 -4.10 15.25
C LYS A 143 -21.64 -3.03 14.20
N CYS A 144 -21.03 -3.43 13.10
CA CYS A 144 -20.85 -2.60 11.92
C CYS A 144 -22.23 -2.20 11.37
N GLY A 145 -22.45 -0.90 11.30
CA GLY A 145 -23.53 -0.27 10.55
C GLY A 145 -23.03 0.24 9.19
N ALA A 146 -23.64 1.33 8.71
CA ALA A 146 -23.24 1.96 7.46
C ALA A 146 -21.79 2.46 7.49
N SER A 147 -21.04 2.18 6.43
CA SER A 147 -19.65 2.63 6.24
C SER A 147 -19.62 3.88 5.36
N GLY A 148 -19.08 4.97 5.89
CA GLY A 148 -18.78 6.20 5.18
C GLY A 148 -17.37 6.69 5.54
N THR A 149 -17.12 8.00 5.53
CA THR A 149 -15.87 8.56 6.11
C THR A 149 -15.81 8.38 7.63
N THR A 150 -16.97 8.17 8.25
CA THR A 150 -17.14 7.63 9.60
C THR A 150 -17.78 6.25 9.52
N GLN A 151 -17.53 5.40 10.52
CA GLN A 151 -18.18 4.11 10.63
C GLN A 151 -19.33 4.20 11.62
N ALA A 152 -20.56 4.04 11.15
CA ALA A 152 -21.68 3.89 12.07
C ALA A 152 -21.56 2.56 12.82
N LEU A 153 -21.73 2.60 14.15
CA LEU A 153 -21.79 1.43 15.00
C LEU A 153 -23.18 1.32 15.62
N SER A 154 -23.76 0.12 15.53
CA SER A 154 -24.99 -0.26 16.21
C SER A 154 -24.66 -1.00 17.51
N THR A 155 -25.62 -1.07 18.43
CA THR A 155 -25.44 -1.83 19.68
C THR A 155 -25.38 -3.33 19.39
N GLY A 156 -24.35 -3.99 19.92
CA GLY A 156 -24.14 -5.43 19.92
C GLY A 156 -24.34 -6.05 21.30
N SER A 157 -24.32 -7.39 21.33
CA SER A 157 -24.33 -8.19 22.56
C SER A 157 -23.00 -8.08 23.31
N ASN A 158 -22.96 -8.60 24.54
CA ASN A 158 -21.76 -8.56 25.40
C ASN A 158 -20.52 -9.26 24.83
N ARG A 159 -20.69 -10.13 23.83
CA ARG A 159 -19.61 -10.91 23.22
C ARG A 159 -19.23 -10.43 21.81
N GLU A 160 -20.03 -9.53 21.25
CA GLU A 160 -19.79 -9.00 19.91
C GLU A 160 -18.89 -7.78 19.99
N PHE A 161 -18.03 -7.63 19.00
CA PHE A 161 -17.17 -6.47 18.88
C PHE A 161 -16.91 -6.13 17.42
N THR A 162 -16.46 -4.91 17.19
CA THR A 162 -16.12 -4.42 15.85
C THR A 162 -14.70 -3.97 15.79
N VAL A 163 -14.05 -4.22 14.67
CA VAL A 163 -12.74 -3.67 14.34
C VAL A 163 -12.89 -2.80 13.10
N VAL A 164 -12.47 -1.54 13.19
CA VAL A 164 -12.68 -0.51 12.17
C VAL A 164 -11.34 0.08 11.73
N THR A 165 -11.13 0.22 10.43
CA THR A 165 -9.97 0.94 9.85
C THR A 165 -10.37 1.71 8.60
N ARG A 166 -9.53 2.64 8.13
CA ARG A 166 -9.81 3.42 6.91
C ARG A 166 -9.10 2.77 5.73
N ILE A 167 -9.84 2.53 4.65
CA ILE A 167 -9.28 2.10 3.37
C ILE A 167 -9.16 3.30 2.42
N GLU A 168 -8.16 3.28 1.56
CA GLU A 168 -7.87 4.36 0.62
C GLU A 168 -8.79 4.33 -0.60
N THR A 169 -9.22 3.15 -1.02
CA THR A 169 -10.22 2.97 -2.07
C THR A 169 -11.58 3.48 -1.60
N GLY A 170 -12.31 4.16 -2.50
CA GLY A 170 -13.66 4.63 -2.22
C GLY A 170 -13.74 5.96 -1.46
N ASN A 171 -12.74 6.84 -1.61
CA ASN A 171 -12.68 8.16 -0.96
C ASN A 171 -12.52 8.10 0.57
N GLY A 172 -11.69 7.17 1.08
CA GLY A 172 -11.38 7.12 2.50
C GLY A 172 -12.51 6.52 3.35
N VAL A 173 -13.26 5.56 2.82
CA VAL A 173 -14.34 4.92 3.60
C VAL A 173 -13.79 4.02 4.69
N ALA A 174 -14.59 3.87 5.73
CA ALA A 174 -14.39 2.91 6.78
C ALA A 174 -14.54 1.48 6.25
N PHE A 175 -13.64 0.61 6.66
CA PHE A 175 -13.80 -0.83 6.61
C PHE A 175 -14.07 -1.31 8.04
N CYS A 176 -15.17 -2.02 8.22
CA CYS A 176 -15.58 -2.54 9.52
C CYS A 176 -15.78 -4.05 9.42
N GLN A 177 -15.19 -4.78 10.37
CA GLN A 177 -15.36 -6.21 10.54
C GLN A 177 -16.09 -6.48 11.86
N ASN A 178 -17.17 -7.26 11.78
CA ASN A 178 -17.87 -7.82 12.93
C ASN A 178 -17.16 -9.08 13.42
N SER A 179 -17.16 -9.29 14.73
CA SER A 179 -16.76 -10.54 15.38
C SER A 179 -17.60 -10.86 16.60
#